data_AF-A0A6P0MT83-F1
#
_entry.id   AF-A0A6P0MT83-F1
#
_cell.length_a   1.000
_cell.length_b   1.000
_cell.length_c   1.000
_cell.angle_alpha   90.00
_cell.angle_beta   90.00
_cell.angle_gamma   90.00
#
_symmetry.space_group_name_H-M   'P 1'
#
loop_
_entity.id
_entity.type
_entity.pdbx_description
1 polymer ?
#
loop_
_entity_poly.entity_id
_entity_poly.type
_entity_poly.pdbx_seq_one_letter_code
_entity_poly.pdbx_strand_id
1 'polypeptide(L)'
;MTESIRATRASVQIGSQEVDGFMLPDGSYRMSQTQAAECMGKPEINARRFLASKAIKSLLGEGYTPDSIEIESDEQLRGQSRFNALPLEVVTAYWFTQASQGNKQALSLVWALLTESLERRFDSAFGITRTETERQERLTSRVQQLERDLAELGEGFALDDHIRQERDYFERLLREKGIDPWGLPENEE
;
A
#
# COMPACT_ATOMS: atom_id res chain seq x y z
N MET A 1 23.64 0.71 -29.46
CA MET A 1 24.25 0.82 -28.11
C MET A 1 23.38 1.77 -27.34
N THR A 2 22.63 1.29 -26.35
CA THR A 2 21.81 2.12 -25.47
C THR A 2 22.75 2.74 -24.44
N GLU A 3 22.85 4.07 -24.43
CA GLU A 3 23.61 4.81 -23.42
C GLU A 3 23.01 4.49 -22.04
N SER A 4 23.83 4.06 -21.08
CA SER A 4 23.37 3.90 -19.70
C SER A 4 23.10 5.29 -19.13
N ILE A 5 21.86 5.53 -18.72
CA ILE A 5 21.49 6.78 -18.05
C ILE A 5 22.05 6.70 -16.63
N ARG A 6 23.02 7.56 -16.32
CA ARG A 6 23.53 7.70 -14.95
C ARG A 6 22.50 8.45 -14.10
N ALA A 7 21.99 7.79 -13.07
CA ALA A 7 21.10 8.41 -12.11
C ALA A 7 21.85 8.72 -10.80
N THR A 8 21.48 9.83 -10.16
CA THR A 8 21.94 10.12 -8.81
C THR A 8 21.09 9.33 -7.82
N ARG A 9 21.73 8.46 -7.04
CA ARG A 9 21.08 7.69 -5.96
C ARG A 9 21.01 8.53 -4.69
N ALA A 10 19.89 8.43 -3.97
CA ALA A 10 19.73 8.95 -2.62
C ALA A 10 18.87 7.98 -1.79
N SER A 11 19.16 7.86 -0.49
CA SER A 11 18.24 7.21 0.44
C SER A 11 17.06 8.14 0.72
N VAL A 12 15.84 7.59 0.60
CA VAL A 12 14.58 8.29 0.80
C VAL A 12 13.80 7.56 1.89
N GLN A 13 13.36 8.31 2.89
CA GLN A 13 12.52 7.79 3.96
C GLN A 13 11.04 7.97 3.57
N ILE A 14 10.24 6.91 3.71
CA ILE A 14 8.80 6.88 3.46
C ILE A 14 8.11 6.19 4.64
N GLY A 15 7.57 6.98 5.58
CA GLY A 15 7.16 6.50 6.89
C GLY A 15 8.31 5.80 7.63
N SER A 16 8.10 4.54 8.01
CA SER A 16 9.15 3.73 8.64
C SER A 16 10.04 2.97 7.63
N GLN A 17 9.84 3.18 6.33
CA GLN A 17 10.55 2.44 5.27
C GLN A 17 11.65 3.30 4.66
N GLU A 18 12.84 2.73 4.51
CA GLU A 18 13.95 3.33 3.79
C GLU A 18 14.06 2.70 2.40
N VAL A 19 14.06 3.54 1.35
CA VAL A 19 14.11 3.12 -0.04
C VAL A 19 15.16 3.90 -0.82
N ASP A 20 15.64 3.35 -1.92
CA ASP A 20 16.52 4.06 -2.83
C ASP A 20 15.71 4.86 -3.85
N GLY A 21 15.88 6.17 -3.83
CA GLY A 21 15.43 7.08 -4.87
C GLY A 21 16.53 7.33 -5.90
N PHE A 22 16.15 7.34 -7.17
CA PHE A 22 17.07 7.61 -8.28
C PHE A 22 16.58 8.84 -9.05
N MET A 23 17.39 9.89 -9.11
CA MET A 23 17.10 11.09 -9.90
C MET A 23 17.85 11.02 -11.23
N LEU A 24 17.14 11.12 -12.34
CA LEU A 24 17.73 11.16 -13.68
C LEU A 24 18.24 12.57 -14.01
N PRO A 25 19.08 12.73 -15.05
CA PRO A 25 19.61 14.04 -15.47
C PRO A 25 18.52 15.06 -15.86
N ASP A 26 17.33 14.59 -16.21
CA ASP A 26 16.16 15.43 -16.52
C ASP A 26 15.39 15.89 -15.27
N GLY A 27 15.82 15.47 -14.07
CA GLY A 27 15.17 15.77 -12.80
C GLY A 27 14.01 14.85 -12.44
N SER A 28 13.68 13.86 -13.28
CA SER A 28 12.64 12.87 -12.97
C SER A 28 13.14 11.88 -11.91
N TYR A 29 12.23 11.45 -11.03
CA TYR A 29 12.52 10.49 -9.98
C TYR A 29 12.03 9.10 -10.34
N ARG A 30 12.84 8.09 -9.99
CA ARG A 30 12.56 6.68 -10.15
C ARG A 30 12.77 5.94 -8.83
N MET A 31 12.08 4.82 -8.68
CA MET A 31 12.27 3.86 -7.59
C MET A 31 12.48 2.47 -8.20
N SER A 32 13.30 1.63 -7.57
CA SER A 32 13.48 0.27 -8.07
C SER A 32 12.15 -0.51 -8.03
N GLN A 33 11.92 -1.34 -9.05
CA GLN A 33 10.74 -2.21 -9.13
C GLN A 33 10.65 -3.17 -7.93
N THR A 34 11.80 -3.61 -7.43
CA THR A 34 11.91 -4.46 -6.24
C THR A 34 11.41 -3.72 -5.00
N GLN A 35 11.94 -2.52 -4.72
CA GLN A 35 11.51 -1.75 -3.55
C GLN A 35 10.05 -1.34 -3.63
N ALA A 36 9.56 -1.01 -4.83
CA ALA A 36 8.13 -0.74 -5.02
C ALA A 36 7.26 -1.93 -4.57
N ALA A 37 7.68 -3.18 -4.83
CA ALA A 37 6.99 -4.38 -4.36
C ALA A 37 7.17 -4.63 -2.86
N GLU A 38 8.39 -4.49 -2.35
CA GLU A 38 8.75 -4.75 -0.96
C GLU A 38 8.05 -3.79 0.00
N CYS A 39 7.85 -2.52 -0.40
CA CYS A 39 7.08 -1.55 0.38
C CYS A 39 5.66 -2.02 0.71
N MET A 40 5.11 -2.92 -0.12
CA MET A 40 3.76 -3.49 -0.01
C MET A 40 3.76 -4.90 0.59
N GLY A 41 4.92 -5.38 1.09
CA GLY A 41 5.07 -6.75 1.58
C GLY A 41 4.95 -7.81 0.48
N LYS A 42 5.26 -7.47 -0.78
CA LYS A 42 5.15 -8.37 -1.93
C LYS A 42 6.52 -8.65 -2.56
N PRO A 43 6.75 -9.85 -3.12
CA PRO A 43 7.93 -10.09 -3.93
C PRO A 43 7.84 -9.33 -5.26
N GLU A 44 9.01 -8.94 -5.80
CA GLU A 44 9.21 -8.19 -7.06
C GLU A 44 8.31 -8.66 -8.21
N ILE A 45 8.09 -9.97 -8.33
CA ILE A 45 7.24 -10.57 -9.37
C ILE A 45 5.82 -9.98 -9.42
N ASN A 46 5.29 -9.47 -8.31
CA ASN A 46 3.98 -8.82 -8.27
C ASN A 46 3.99 -7.48 -9.01
N ALA A 47 5.00 -6.64 -8.77
CA ALA A 47 5.18 -5.41 -9.52
C ALA A 47 5.37 -5.71 -11.01
N ARG A 48 6.20 -6.71 -11.35
CA ARG A 48 6.37 -7.15 -12.75
C ARG A 48 5.06 -7.56 -13.42
N ARG A 49 4.25 -8.38 -12.74
CA ARG A 49 2.95 -8.83 -13.25
C ARG A 49 1.97 -7.67 -13.39
N PHE A 50 2.02 -6.69 -12.49
CA PHE A 50 1.21 -5.48 -12.60
C PHE A 50 1.51 -4.69 -13.86
N LEU A 51 2.79 -4.53 -14.24
CA LEU A 51 3.18 -3.82 -15.48
C LEU A 51 2.63 -4.49 -16.75
N ALA A 52 2.39 -5.80 -16.72
CA ALA A 52 1.77 -6.56 -17.82
C ALA A 52 0.23 -6.63 -17.73
N SER A 53 -0.37 -6.10 -16.66
CA SER A 53 -1.79 -6.25 -16.38
C SER A 53 -2.65 -5.18 -17.07
N LYS A 54 -3.97 -5.38 -17.08
CA LYS A 54 -4.92 -4.32 -17.50
C LYS A 54 -5.04 -3.20 -16.47
N ALA A 55 -4.65 -3.43 -15.21
CA ALA A 55 -4.81 -2.45 -14.13
C ALA A 55 -3.96 -1.20 -14.35
N ILE A 56 -2.72 -1.35 -14.83
CA ILE A 56 -1.88 -0.20 -15.16
C ILE A 56 -2.47 0.61 -16.34
N LYS A 57 -3.03 -0.07 -17.34
CA LYS A 57 -3.67 0.57 -18.49
C LYS A 57 -4.94 1.32 -18.10
N SER A 58 -5.72 0.77 -17.17
CA SER A 58 -6.91 1.46 -16.66
C SER A 58 -6.57 2.72 -15.86
N LEU A 59 -5.41 2.78 -15.21
CA LEU A 59 -5.00 3.93 -14.40
C LEU A 59 -4.21 4.98 -15.19
N LEU A 60 -3.30 4.54 -16.07
CA LEU A 60 -2.37 5.43 -16.78
C LEU A 60 -2.70 5.60 -18.28
N GLY A 61 -3.72 4.91 -18.76
CA GLY A 61 -4.19 4.94 -20.15
C GLY A 61 -3.74 3.74 -20.99
N GLU A 62 -4.55 3.38 -21.99
CA GLU A 62 -4.32 2.21 -22.86
C GLU A 62 -3.02 2.29 -23.69
N GLY A 63 -2.53 3.51 -23.96
CA GLY A 63 -1.27 3.76 -24.66
C GLY A 63 -0.03 3.80 -23.75
N TYR A 64 -0.20 3.65 -22.43
CA TYR A 64 0.91 3.76 -21.50
C TYR A 64 1.89 2.59 -21.64
N THR A 65 3.16 2.90 -21.87
CA THR A 65 4.25 1.91 -21.93
C THR A 65 5.21 2.22 -20.79
N PRO A 66 5.31 1.35 -19.77
CA PRO A 66 6.20 1.60 -18.64
C PRO A 66 7.64 1.71 -19.13
N ASP A 67 8.23 2.88 -18.95
CA ASP A 67 9.63 3.10 -19.24
C ASP A 67 10.46 2.55 -18.07
N SER A 68 10.79 1.26 -18.11
CA SER A 68 11.75 0.67 -17.19
C SER A 68 13.15 0.92 -17.73
N ILE A 69 13.90 1.81 -17.09
CA ILE A 69 15.29 2.05 -17.45
C ILE A 69 16.22 1.21 -16.57
N GLU A 70 17.27 0.69 -17.18
CA GLU A 70 18.40 0.11 -16.46
C GLU A 70 19.26 1.27 -15.92
N ILE A 71 19.34 1.39 -14.60
CA ILE A 71 20.17 2.40 -13.94
C ILE A 71 21.47 1.76 -13.47
N GLU A 72 22.60 2.41 -13.78
CA GLU A 72 23.89 2.17 -13.14
C GLU A 72 24.02 3.16 -11.97
N SER A 73 24.17 2.65 -10.73
CA SER A 73 24.43 3.49 -9.55
C SER A 73 25.91 3.48 -9.20
N ASP A 74 26.50 4.65 -8.95
CA ASP A 74 27.94 4.80 -8.65
C ASP A 74 28.38 4.11 -7.33
N GLU A 75 27.43 3.75 -6.46
CA GLU A 75 27.68 3.04 -5.20
C GLU A 75 26.92 1.70 -5.15
N GLN A 76 27.53 0.61 -5.63
CA GLN A 76 27.01 -0.74 -5.36
C GLN A 76 28.11 -1.73 -4.98
N LEU A 77 27.88 -2.42 -3.87
CA LEU A 77 28.50 -3.67 -3.47
C LEU A 77 28.27 -4.70 -4.59
N ARG A 78 29.37 -5.25 -5.11
CA ARG A 78 29.52 -6.38 -6.05
C ARG A 78 28.22 -7.15 -6.39
N GLY A 79 27.77 -7.06 -7.66
CA GLY A 79 27.06 -8.17 -8.33
C GLY A 79 25.84 -7.84 -9.19
N GLN A 80 25.21 -6.67 -9.05
CA GLN A 80 24.10 -6.25 -9.91
C GLN A 80 24.43 -4.87 -10.48
N SER A 81 24.74 -4.80 -11.78
CA SER A 81 25.07 -3.54 -12.45
C SER A 81 23.82 -2.80 -12.97
N ARG A 82 22.67 -3.47 -13.03
CA ARG A 82 21.45 -2.99 -13.69
C ARG A 82 20.21 -3.54 -12.99
N PHE A 83 19.24 -2.67 -12.73
CA PHE A 83 17.92 -3.02 -12.21
C PHE A 83 16.86 -2.15 -12.87
N ASN A 84 15.62 -2.64 -12.90
CA ASN A 84 14.50 -1.89 -13.46
C ASN A 84 14.04 -0.83 -12.46
N ALA A 85 14.07 0.43 -12.89
CA ALA A 85 13.54 1.54 -12.11
C ALA A 85 12.25 2.10 -12.73
N LEU A 86 11.23 2.28 -11.90
CA LEU A 86 9.90 2.71 -12.28
C LEU A 86 9.71 4.20 -11.99
N PRO A 87 9.05 4.96 -12.88
CA PRO A 87 8.56 6.30 -12.57
C PRO A 87 7.64 6.30 -11.34
N LEU A 88 7.67 7.38 -10.55
CA LEU A 88 6.83 7.47 -9.34
C LEU A 88 5.32 7.36 -9.62
N GLU A 89 4.87 7.75 -10.82
CA GLU A 89 3.48 7.53 -11.26
C GLU A 89 3.12 6.04 -11.35
N VAL A 90 4.03 5.19 -11.83
CA VAL A 90 3.83 3.74 -11.93
C VAL A 90 3.85 3.11 -10.55
N VAL A 91 4.77 3.55 -9.69
CA VAL A 91 4.83 3.10 -8.28
C VAL A 91 3.53 3.45 -7.57
N THR A 92 3.03 4.67 -7.76
CA THR A 92 1.75 5.12 -7.19
C THR A 92 0.59 4.28 -7.70
N ALA A 93 0.51 4.04 -9.01
CA ALA A 93 -0.53 3.20 -9.61
C ALA A 93 -0.49 1.76 -9.09
N TYR A 94 0.72 1.20 -8.92
CA TYR A 94 0.91 -0.13 -8.36
C TYR A 94 0.44 -0.20 -6.90
N TRP A 95 0.89 0.71 -6.04
CA TRP A 95 0.48 0.77 -4.62
C TRP A 95 -1.02 0.99 -4.47
N PHE A 96 -1.60 1.89 -5.27
CA PHE A 96 -3.04 2.12 -5.29
C PHE A 96 -3.82 0.86 -5.71
N THR A 97 -3.32 0.15 -6.72
CA THR A 97 -3.92 -1.13 -7.15
C THR A 97 -3.84 -2.17 -6.02
N GLN A 98 -2.71 -2.29 -5.33
CA GLN A 98 -2.57 -3.19 -4.18
C GLN A 98 -3.57 -2.84 -3.07
N ALA A 99 -3.73 -1.54 -2.76
CA ALA A 99 -4.72 -1.06 -1.81
C ALA A 99 -6.15 -1.45 -2.21
N SER A 100 -6.50 -1.24 -3.49
CA SER A 100 -7.83 -1.61 -4.03
C SER A 100 -8.11 -3.12 -3.99
N GLN A 101 -7.05 -3.94 -3.96
CA GLN A 101 -7.12 -5.40 -3.88
C GLN A 101 -7.13 -5.91 -2.42
N GLY A 102 -7.29 -5.01 -1.44
CA GLY A 102 -7.39 -5.38 -0.02
C GLY A 102 -6.04 -5.52 0.70
N ASN A 103 -4.93 -5.09 0.09
CA ASN A 103 -3.65 -5.01 0.82
C ASN A 103 -3.72 -3.85 1.84
N LYS A 104 -3.90 -4.21 3.13
CA LYS A 104 -4.03 -3.24 4.22
C LYS A 104 -2.79 -2.34 4.38
N GLN A 105 -1.58 -2.90 4.22
CA GLN A 105 -0.34 -2.13 4.28
C GLN A 105 -0.28 -1.09 3.16
N ALA A 106 -0.64 -1.49 1.93
CA ALA A 106 -0.73 -0.57 0.80
C ALA A 106 -1.77 0.53 1.03
N LEU A 107 -2.94 0.16 1.56
CA LEU A 107 -4.00 1.11 1.86
C LEU A 107 -3.55 2.16 2.88
N SER A 108 -2.96 1.73 4.00
CA SER A 108 -2.44 2.62 5.04
C SER A 108 -1.39 3.58 4.49
N LEU A 109 -0.41 3.06 3.72
CA LEU A 109 0.65 3.89 3.17
C LEU A 109 0.14 4.91 2.14
N VAL A 110 -0.67 4.46 1.17
CA VAL A 110 -1.21 5.32 0.12
C VAL A 110 -2.10 6.41 0.72
N TRP A 111 -2.97 6.05 1.68
CA TRP A 111 -3.82 7.03 2.35
C TRP A 111 -3.01 8.06 3.14
N ALA A 112 -1.96 7.62 3.83
CA ALA A 112 -1.10 8.50 4.61
C ALA A 112 -0.31 9.47 3.73
N LEU A 113 0.24 9.00 2.61
CA LEU A 113 0.94 9.82 1.62
C LEU A 113 0.02 10.84 0.93
N LEU A 114 -1.20 10.41 0.56
CA LEU A 114 -2.21 11.31 0.01
C LEU A 114 -2.54 12.44 1.00
N THR A 115 -2.74 12.08 2.27
CA THR A 115 -3.03 13.05 3.34
C THR A 115 -1.88 14.01 3.54
N GLU A 116 -0.62 13.52 3.58
CA GLU A 116 0.56 14.38 3.72
C GLU A 116 0.70 15.35 2.53
N SER A 117 0.45 14.89 1.30
CA SER A 117 0.50 15.75 0.10
C SER A 117 -0.49 16.91 0.19
N LEU A 118 -1.70 16.66 0.73
CA LEU A 118 -2.69 17.70 0.99
C LEU A 118 -2.26 18.62 2.13
N GLU A 119 -1.78 18.08 3.25
CA GLU A 119 -1.28 18.86 4.39
C GLU A 119 -0.17 19.82 3.94
N ARG A 120 0.78 19.38 3.11
CA ARG A 120 1.85 20.24 2.58
C ARG A 120 1.32 21.45 1.80
N ARG A 121 0.24 21.27 1.01
CA ARG A 121 -0.42 22.36 0.29
C ARG A 121 -1.12 23.33 1.24
N PHE A 122 -1.77 22.80 2.26
CA PHE A 122 -2.45 23.61 3.27
C PHE A 122 -1.44 24.38 4.12
N ASP A 123 -0.37 23.73 4.55
CA ASP A 123 0.73 24.34 5.29
C ASP A 123 1.31 25.54 4.56
N SER A 124 1.59 25.38 3.26
CA SER A 124 2.04 26.48 2.42
C SER A 124 1.02 27.62 2.35
N ALA A 125 -0.28 27.31 2.24
CA ALA A 125 -1.34 28.31 2.18
C ALA A 125 -1.56 29.06 3.51
N PHE A 126 -1.31 28.40 4.65
CA PHE A 126 -1.45 28.97 6.00
C PHE A 126 -0.13 29.48 6.59
N GLY A 127 0.97 29.46 5.83
CA GLY A 127 2.29 29.91 6.30
C GLY A 127 2.86 29.04 7.42
N ILE A 128 2.44 27.78 7.51
CA ILE A 128 2.94 26.82 8.50
C ILE A 128 4.22 26.17 7.95
N THR A 129 5.34 26.38 8.62
CA THR A 129 6.61 25.74 8.27
C THR A 129 6.82 24.51 9.12
N ARG A 130 6.80 23.34 8.48
CA ARG A 130 7.25 22.06 9.07
C ARG A 130 8.56 21.62 8.42
N THR A 131 9.39 20.97 9.20
CA THR A 131 10.60 20.29 8.73
C THR A 131 10.26 18.96 8.06
N GLU A 132 11.16 18.41 7.24
CA GLU A 132 10.97 17.07 6.67
C GLU A 132 10.92 15.99 7.75
N THR A 133 11.69 16.14 8.84
CA THR A 133 11.65 15.22 9.99
C THR A 133 10.27 15.18 10.64
N GLU A 134 9.65 16.33 10.91
CA GLU A 134 8.30 16.39 11.47
C GLU A 134 7.25 15.76 10.53
N ARG A 135 7.40 15.95 9.21
CA ARG A 135 6.53 15.30 8.23
C ARG A 135 6.70 13.79 8.28
N GLN A 136 7.93 13.31 8.35
CA GLN A 136 8.26 11.90 8.43
C GLN A 136 7.68 11.24 9.69
N GLU A 137 7.82 11.88 10.84
CA GLU A 137 7.26 11.40 12.11
C GLU A 137 5.73 11.33 12.05
N ARG A 138 5.07 12.34 11.47
CA ARG A 138 3.61 12.35 11.27
C ARG A 138 3.16 11.26 10.31
N LEU A 139 3.87 11.08 9.20
CA LEU A 139 3.60 10.03 8.22
C LEU A 139 3.70 8.65 8.87
N THR A 140 4.79 8.41 9.60
CA THR A 140 5.02 7.16 10.34
C THR A 140 3.92 6.89 11.36
N SER A 141 3.60 7.88 12.19
CA SER A 141 2.54 7.77 13.20
C SER A 141 1.17 7.49 12.57
N ARG A 142 0.88 8.11 11.43
CA ARG A 142 -0.37 7.92 10.68
C ARG A 142 -0.48 6.52 10.10
N VAL A 143 0.57 6.01 9.46
CA VAL A 143 0.60 4.64 8.93
C VAL A 143 0.38 3.63 10.05
N GLN A 144 1.08 3.76 11.17
CA GLN A 144 0.94 2.87 12.33
C GLN A 144 -0.46 2.93 12.97
N GLN A 145 -1.09 4.10 13.00
CA GLN A 145 -2.47 4.20 13.49
C GLN A 145 -3.43 3.48 12.55
N LEU A 146 -3.35 3.73 11.23
CA LEU A 146 -4.22 3.09 10.25
C LEU A 146 -4.07 1.57 10.22
N GLU A 147 -2.84 1.07 10.34
CA GLU A 147 -2.59 -0.38 10.43
C GLU A 147 -3.25 -1.00 11.67
N ARG A 148 -3.20 -0.32 12.83
CA ARG A 148 -3.89 -0.76 14.05
C ARG A 148 -5.41 -0.74 13.88
N ASP A 149 -5.96 0.35 13.36
CA ASP A 149 -7.40 0.49 13.15
C ASP A 149 -7.94 -0.59 12.18
N LEU A 150 -7.19 -0.87 11.11
CA LEU A 150 -7.54 -1.92 10.14
C LEU A 150 -7.39 -3.35 10.70
N ALA A 151 -6.51 -3.55 11.69
CA ALA A 151 -6.39 -4.81 12.40
C ALA A 151 -7.60 -5.02 13.32
N GLU A 152 -7.93 -4.03 14.15
CA GLU A 152 -9.07 -4.05 15.07
C GLU A 152 -10.40 -4.26 14.35
N LEU A 153 -10.65 -3.53 13.25
CA LEU A 153 -11.83 -3.74 12.42
C LEU A 153 -11.88 -5.16 11.84
N GLY A 154 -10.73 -5.69 11.43
CA GLY A 154 -10.64 -7.06 10.90
C GLY A 154 -11.00 -8.13 11.94
N GLU A 155 -10.55 -7.94 13.18
CA GLU A 155 -10.88 -8.82 14.31
C GLU A 155 -12.37 -8.76 14.66
N GLY A 156 -12.95 -7.56 14.69
CA GLY A 156 -14.38 -7.37 14.94
C GLY A 156 -15.27 -8.09 13.92
N PHE A 157 -14.97 -7.97 12.63
CA PHE A 157 -15.73 -8.68 11.59
C PHE A 157 -15.57 -10.21 11.67
N ALA A 158 -14.37 -10.70 12.00
CA ALA A 158 -14.15 -12.14 12.16
C ALA A 158 -14.97 -12.70 13.35
N LEU A 159 -15.02 -11.96 14.47
CA LEU A 159 -15.82 -12.35 15.63
C LEU A 159 -17.32 -12.38 15.31
N ASP A 160 -17.84 -11.38 14.60
CA ASP A 160 -19.24 -11.35 14.17
C ASP A 160 -19.60 -12.53 13.26
N ASP A 161 -18.72 -12.91 12.34
CA ASP A 161 -18.93 -14.07 11.46
C ASP A 161 -18.95 -15.38 12.25
N HIS A 162 -18.06 -15.54 13.24
CA HIS A 162 -18.08 -16.69 14.14
C HIS A 162 -19.37 -16.77 14.97
N ILE A 163 -19.82 -15.64 15.55
CA ILE A 163 -21.07 -15.57 16.31
C ILE A 163 -22.26 -15.95 15.42
N ARG A 164 -22.30 -15.49 14.17
CA ARG A 164 -23.35 -15.88 13.21
C ARG A 164 -23.32 -17.37 12.90
N GLN A 165 -22.13 -17.93 12.66
CA GLN A 165 -21.99 -19.37 12.39
C GLN A 165 -22.43 -20.23 13.58
N GLU A 166 -22.04 -19.87 14.80
CA GLU A 166 -22.45 -20.57 16.02
C GLU A 166 -23.96 -20.45 16.25
N ARG A 167 -24.53 -19.24 16.11
CA ARG A 167 -25.98 -19.03 16.20
C ARG A 167 -26.72 -19.91 15.20
N ASP A 168 -26.33 -19.90 13.93
CA ASP A 168 -26.97 -20.70 12.87
C ASP A 168 -26.82 -22.21 13.11
N TYR A 169 -25.74 -22.65 13.77
CA TYR A 169 -25.58 -24.03 14.21
C TYR A 169 -26.56 -24.38 15.34
N PHE A 170 -26.64 -23.55 16.39
CA PHE A 170 -27.54 -23.80 17.51
C PHE A 170 -29.02 -23.69 17.11
N GLU A 171 -29.39 -22.74 16.25
CA GLU A 171 -30.75 -22.63 15.72
C GLU A 171 -31.17 -23.91 14.97
N ARG A 172 -30.27 -24.49 14.17
CA ARG A 172 -30.53 -25.77 13.49
C ARG A 172 -30.69 -26.90 14.49
N LEU A 173 -29.80 -27.01 15.48
CA LEU A 173 -29.85 -28.05 16.50
C LEU A 173 -31.15 -28.00 17.32
N LEU A 174 -31.60 -26.80 17.72
CA LEU A 174 -32.85 -26.60 18.45
C LEU A 174 -34.06 -27.04 17.63
N ARG A 175 -34.10 -26.66 16.34
CA ARG A 175 -35.17 -27.09 15.41
C ARG A 175 -35.19 -28.61 15.21
N GLU A 176 -34.02 -29.24 15.07
CA GLU A 176 -33.92 -30.71 14.99
C GLU A 176 -34.44 -31.41 16.25
N LYS A 177 -34.35 -30.76 17.40
CA LYS A 177 -34.92 -31.23 18.68
C LYS A 177 -36.38 -30.84 18.88
N GLY A 178 -37.02 -30.21 17.90
CA GLY A 178 -38.42 -29.79 17.95
C GLY A 178 -38.67 -28.56 18.85
N ILE A 179 -37.62 -27.83 19.21
CA ILE A 179 -37.71 -26.61 20.02
C ILE A 179 -37.72 -25.40 19.07
N ASP A 180 -38.66 -24.48 19.24
CA ASP A 180 -38.66 -23.20 18.53
C ASP A 180 -37.56 -22.29 19.11
N PRO A 181 -36.50 -21.95 18.36
CA PRO A 181 -35.40 -21.10 18.85
C PRO A 181 -35.83 -19.69 19.25
N TRP A 182 -37.00 -19.25 18.76
CA TRP A 182 -37.51 -17.89 18.95
C TRP A 182 -38.77 -17.85 19.82
N GLY A 183 -39.16 -19.00 20.38
CA GLY A 183 -40.27 -19.08 21.33
C GLY A 183 -39.92 -18.30 22.59
N LEU A 184 -40.75 -17.32 22.95
CA LEU A 184 -40.64 -16.68 24.26
C LEU A 184 -41.02 -17.70 25.34
N PRO A 185 -40.31 -17.75 26.48
CA PRO A 185 -40.73 -18.60 27.59
C PRO A 185 -42.17 -18.22 27.96
N GLU A 186 -43.04 -19.22 28.08
CA GLU A 186 -44.37 -18.99 28.65
C GLU A 186 -44.16 -18.42 30.05
N ASN A 187 -44.65 -17.20 30.29
CA ASN A 187 -44.68 -16.65 31.64
C ASN A 187 -45.57 -17.58 32.46
N GLU A 188 -44.95 -18.42 33.30
CA GLU A 188 -45.65 -19.17 34.33
C GLU A 188 -46.22 -18.16 35.34
N GLU A 189 -47.51 -17.84 35.22
CA GLU A 189 -48.32 -17.22 36.29
C GLU A 189 -48.62 -18.22 37.41
#